data_AF-A0AAP0NZM8-F1
#
_entry.id   AF-A0AAP0NZM8-F1
#
_cell.length_a   1.000
_cell.length_b   1.000
_cell.length_c   1.000
_cell.angle_alpha   90.00
_cell.angle_beta   90.00
_cell.angle_gamma   90.00
#
_symmetry.space_group_name_H-M   'P 1'
#
loop_
_entity.id
_entity.type
_entity.pdbx_description
1 polymer ?
#
loop_
_entity_poly.entity_id
_entity_poly.type
_entity_poly.pdbx_seq_one_letter_code
_entity_poly.pdbx_strand_id
1 'polypeptide(L)'
;MHHFGNPRFELIRHDVVDLILLDVDQIYHLACPASPVHYKYNPIKTIKTNVMGTLNMLGLAKRIGARFLLTSMSEVYGDPREHQGDILGECESHWCEELL
;
A
#
# COMPACT_ATOMS: atom_id res chain seq x y z
N MET A 1 6.16 -19.10 -9.39
CA MET A 1 7.55 -18.65 -9.71
C MET A 1 7.78 -18.59 -11.23
N HIS A 2 6.94 -17.89 -11.98
CA HIS A 2 6.95 -17.90 -13.45
C HIS A 2 7.90 -16.87 -14.10
N HIS A 3 8.31 -15.83 -13.37
CA HIS A 3 9.04 -14.68 -13.94
C HIS A 3 10.57 -14.69 -13.73
N PHE A 4 11.14 -15.67 -13.02
CA PHE A 4 12.56 -15.68 -12.61
C PHE A 4 13.60 -15.86 -13.74
N GLY A 5 13.17 -15.89 -15.00
CA GLY A 5 14.07 -15.87 -16.18
C GLY A 5 13.73 -14.78 -17.19
N ASN A 6 12.78 -13.89 -16.88
CA ASN A 6 12.41 -12.80 -17.77
C ASN A 6 13.39 -11.62 -17.57
N PRO A 7 14.11 -11.17 -18.61
CA PRO A 7 15.04 -10.05 -18.49
C PRO A 7 14.38 -8.70 -18.14
N ARG A 8 13.04 -8.61 -18.23
CA ARG A 8 12.24 -7.43 -17.85
C ARG A 8 11.73 -7.48 -16.40
N PHE A 9 12.12 -8.47 -15.61
CA PHE A 9 11.67 -8.62 -14.23
C PHE A 9 12.87 -8.82 -13.31
N GLU A 10 12.95 -7.97 -12.29
CA GLU A 10 13.95 -8.08 -11.23
C GLU A 10 13.22 -8.15 -9.88
N LEU A 11 13.60 -9.14 -9.05
CA LEU A 11 13.07 -9.26 -7.69
C LEU A 11 14.11 -8.72 -6.71
N ILE A 12 13.72 -7.69 -5.96
CA ILE A 12 14.54 -7.11 -4.90
C ILE A 12 13.91 -7.47 -3.56
N ARG A 13 14.66 -8.19 -2.70
CA ARG A 13 14.23 -8.46 -1.33
C ARG A 13 14.55 -7.24 -0.47
N HIS A 14 13.53 -6.45 -0.16
CA HIS A 14 13.66 -5.21 0.61
C HIS A 14 12.42 -4.95 1.49
N ASP A 15 12.61 -4.32 2.65
CA ASP A 15 11.51 -3.81 3.47
C ASP A 15 11.37 -2.30 3.22
N VAL A 16 10.18 -1.86 2.83
CA VAL A 16 9.91 -0.45 2.51
C VAL A 16 10.20 0.52 3.66
N VAL A 17 10.22 0.04 4.91
CA VAL A 17 10.59 0.83 6.09
C VAL A 17 12.05 1.31 6.03
N ASP A 18 12.90 0.59 5.31
CA ASP A 18 14.28 0.98 5.04
C ASP A 18 14.38 1.75 3.71
N LEU A 19 15.34 2.67 3.63
CA LEU A 19 15.59 3.43 2.42
C LEU A 19 16.17 2.52 1.33
N ILE A 20 15.74 2.75 0.08
CA ILE A 20 16.31 2.13 -1.11
C ILE A 20 16.51 3.19 -2.19
N LEU A 21 17.57 3.01 -2.99
CA LEU A 21 17.91 3.88 -4.10
C LEU A 21 17.70 3.10 -5.39
N LEU A 22 16.67 3.46 -6.14
CA LEU A 22 16.36 2.90 -7.46
C LEU A 22 16.12 4.04 -8.45
N ASP A 23 16.35 3.74 -9.73
CA ASP A 23 16.02 4.64 -10.83
C ASP A 23 14.84 4.03 -11.59
N VAL A 24 13.65 4.62 -11.42
CA VAL A 24 12.37 4.10 -11.92
C VAL A 24 11.47 5.26 -12.31
N ASP A 25 10.64 5.06 -13.33
CA ASP A 25 9.68 6.08 -13.78
C ASP A 25 8.39 6.10 -12.93
N GLN A 26 8.04 4.96 -12.33
CA GLN A 26 6.75 4.74 -11.66
C GLN A 26 6.92 3.85 -10.43
N ILE A 27 6.24 4.23 -9.35
CA ILE A 27 6.22 3.50 -8.09
C ILE A 27 4.76 3.20 -7.75
N TYR A 28 4.45 1.92 -7.58
CA TYR A 28 3.16 1.42 -7.12
C TYR A 28 3.30 0.92 -5.69
N HIS A 29 2.84 1.71 -4.72
CA HIS A 29 2.97 1.37 -3.30
C HIS A 29 1.80 0.53 -2.82
N LEU A 30 2.00 -0.79 -2.83
CA LEU A 30 1.03 -1.82 -2.42
C LEU A 30 1.36 -2.44 -1.05
N ALA A 31 2.32 -1.87 -0.33
CA ALA A 31 2.81 -2.43 0.93
C ALA A 31 1.92 -2.00 2.11
N CYS A 32 0.91 -2.81 2.43
CA CYS A 32 0.12 -2.71 3.64
C CYS A 32 -0.40 -4.11 4.01
N PRO A 33 -0.41 -4.53 5.30
CA PRO A 33 -1.13 -5.73 5.70
C PRO A 33 -2.63 -5.52 5.50
N ALA A 34 -3.20 -6.10 4.43
CA ALA A 34 -4.60 -5.92 4.04
C ALA A 34 -5.62 -6.63 4.96
N SER A 35 -5.18 -7.56 5.82
CA SER A 35 -6.09 -8.34 6.66
C SER A 35 -6.26 -7.73 8.06
N PRO A 36 -7.51 -7.61 8.56
CA PRO A 36 -7.80 -7.16 9.92
C PRO A 36 -7.12 -7.92 11.04
N VAL A 37 -6.89 -9.21 10.84
CA VAL A 37 -6.19 -10.04 11.82
C VAL A 37 -4.73 -9.62 11.90
N HIS A 38 -4.10 -9.35 10.76
CA HIS A 38 -2.67 -9.03 10.69
C HIS A 38 -2.34 -7.63 11.21
N TYR A 39 -3.14 -6.61 10.91
CA TYR A 39 -2.88 -5.28 11.47
C TYR A 39 -3.20 -5.17 12.97
N LYS A 40 -4.14 -5.98 13.50
CA LYS A 40 -4.42 -6.07 14.94
C LYS A 40 -3.32 -6.82 15.70
N TYR A 41 -2.71 -7.82 15.08
CA TYR A 41 -1.65 -8.62 15.71
C TYR A 41 -0.35 -7.82 15.90
N ASN A 42 0.04 -7.01 14.93
CA ASN A 42 1.25 -6.18 15.03
C ASN A 42 1.02 -4.75 14.54
N PRO A 43 0.34 -3.92 15.35
CA PRO A 43 -0.01 -2.54 14.96
C PRO A 43 1.23 -1.67 14.76
N ILE A 44 2.32 -1.92 15.50
CA ILE A 44 3.57 -1.17 15.37
C ILE A 44 4.17 -1.37 13.99
N LYS A 45 4.22 -2.61 13.51
CA LYS A 45 4.75 -2.90 12.17
C LYS A 45 3.86 -2.28 11.09
N THR A 46 2.55 -2.39 11.22
CA THR A 46 1.59 -1.77 10.30
C THR A 46 1.81 -0.26 10.19
N ILE A 47 1.91 0.45 11.32
CA ILE A 47 2.15 1.90 11.32
C ILE A 47 3.49 2.22 10.68
N LYS A 48 4.56 1.49 11.01
CA LYS A 48 5.89 1.71 10.40
C LYS A 48 5.84 1.52 8.89
N THR A 49 5.26 0.44 8.40
CA THR A 49 5.15 0.19 6.95
C THR A 49 4.32 1.26 6.27
N ASN A 50 3.15 1.61 6.81
CA ASN A 50 2.25 2.57 6.16
C ASN A 50 2.77 4.01 6.21
N VAL A 51 3.43 4.42 7.29
CA VAL A 51 3.92 5.80 7.46
C VAL A 51 5.35 5.94 6.97
N MET A 52 6.29 5.18 7.55
CA MET A 52 7.70 5.28 7.20
C MET A 52 7.96 4.75 5.79
N GLY A 53 7.32 3.63 5.42
CA GLY A 53 7.43 3.09 4.07
C GLY A 53 6.92 4.05 3.00
N THR A 54 5.74 4.63 3.22
CA THR A 54 5.21 5.66 2.30
C THR A 54 6.14 6.87 2.23
N LEU A 55 6.65 7.36 3.36
CA LEU A 55 7.57 8.51 3.39
C LEU A 55 8.85 8.23 2.60
N ASN A 56 9.44 7.05 2.77
CA ASN A 56 10.63 6.63 2.04
C ASN A 56 10.37 6.56 0.53
N MET A 57 9.25 5.99 0.11
CA MET A 57 8.91 5.84 -1.30
C MET A 57 8.57 7.18 -1.96
N LEU A 58 7.89 8.08 -1.24
CA LEU A 58 7.68 9.46 -1.68
C LEU A 58 8.99 10.24 -1.79
N GLY A 59 9.91 10.04 -0.84
CA GLY A 59 11.25 10.62 -0.89
C GLY A 59 12.04 10.16 -2.11
N LEU A 60 11.96 8.86 -2.42
CA LEU A 60 12.54 8.29 -3.65
C LEU A 60 11.89 8.91 -4.89
N ALA A 61 10.56 8.92 -4.97
CA ALA A 61 9.80 9.47 -6.10
C ALA A 61 10.17 10.93 -6.37
N LYS A 62 10.23 11.75 -5.31
CA LYS A 62 10.61 13.17 -5.41
C LYS A 62 12.05 13.35 -5.91
N ARG A 63 12.98 12.47 -5.51
CA ARG A 63 14.39 12.58 -5.91
C ARG A 63 14.59 12.32 -7.41
N ILE A 64 13.91 11.31 -7.95
CA ILE A 64 14.10 10.86 -9.34
C ILE A 64 13.02 11.41 -10.30
N GLY A 65 11.99 12.07 -9.77
CA GLY A 65 10.87 12.58 -10.58
C GLY A 65 9.85 11.51 -10.99
N ALA A 66 9.76 10.40 -10.26
CA ALA A 66 8.86 9.30 -10.57
C ALA A 66 7.39 9.64 -10.25
N ARG A 67 6.47 9.02 -10.98
CA ARG A 67 5.04 9.01 -10.62
C ARG A 67 4.83 8.03 -9.46
N PHE A 68 4.02 8.44 -8.48
CA PHE A 68 3.71 7.64 -7.30
C PHE A 68 2.21 7.33 -7.26
N LEU A 69 1.88 6.04 -7.22
CA LEU A 69 0.52 5.55 -7.00
C LEU A 69 0.45 4.90 -5.62
N LEU A 70 -0.49 5.37 -4.81
CA LEU A 70 -0.82 4.82 -3.50
C LEU A 70 -2.19 4.15 -3.55
N THR A 71 -2.28 2.91 -3.08
CA THR A 71 -3.56 2.24 -2.88
C THR A 71 -4.09 2.51 -1.48
N SER A 72 -5.08 3.39 -1.37
CA SER A 72 -5.79 3.67 -0.11
C SER A 72 -6.81 2.56 0.20
N MET A 73 -7.20 2.43 1.47
CA MET A 73 -8.28 1.53 1.90
C MET A 73 -9.47 2.32 2.41
N SER A 74 -10.68 1.77 2.26
CA SER A 74 -11.93 2.38 2.73
C SER A 74 -11.99 2.54 4.25
N GLU A 75 -11.18 1.79 5.00
CA GLU A 75 -11.10 1.85 6.47
C GLU A 75 -10.77 3.25 7.01
N VAL A 76 -10.18 4.14 6.19
CA VAL A 76 -9.94 5.54 6.57
C VAL A 76 -11.23 6.31 6.87
N TYR A 77 -12.36 5.88 6.32
CA TYR A 77 -13.67 6.52 6.49
C TYR A 77 -14.43 6.04 7.74
N GLY A 78 -13.93 5.02 8.45
CA GLY A 78 -14.57 4.49 9.65
C GLY A 78 -15.82 3.65 9.37
N ASP A 79 -16.68 3.50 10.37
CA ASP A 79 -17.92 2.73 10.23
C ASP A 79 -18.96 3.55 9.44
N PRO A 80 -19.41 3.08 8.26
CA PRO A 80 -20.40 3.79 7.46
C PRO A 80 -21.75 3.97 8.19
N ARG A 81 -22.03 3.17 9.23
CA ARG A 81 -23.29 3.22 9.99
C ARG A 81 -23.36 4.40 10.96
N GLU A 82 -22.24 5.02 11.30
CA GLU A 82 -22.20 6.17 12.23
C GLU A 82 -22.43 7.51 11.53
N HIS A 83 -22.36 7.56 10.19
CA HIS A 83 -22.66 8.75 9.39
C HIS A 83 -24.06 8.63 8.74
N GLN A 84 -25.08 9.14 9.41
CA GLN A 84 -26.42 9.30 8.81
C GLN A 84 -26.39 10.45 7.79
N GLY A 85 -26.16 10.12 6.53
CA GLY A 85 -26.22 11.06 5.41
C GLY A 85 -25.60 10.47 4.16
N ASP A 86 -26.46 9.99 3.26
CA ASP A 86 -26.13 9.41 1.97
C ASP A 86 -25.08 10.22 1.19
N ILE A 87 -23.87 9.67 1.03
CA ILE A 87 -22.97 10.02 -0.09
C ILE A 87 -22.16 8.84 -0.63
N LEU A 88 -22.21 7.68 -0.02
CA LEU A 88 -21.68 6.44 -0.59
C LEU A 88 -22.69 5.34 -0.31
N GLY A 89 -23.60 5.12 -1.26
CA GLY A 89 -24.45 3.94 -1.25
C GLY A 89 -23.58 2.69 -1.12
N GLU A 90 -23.96 1.82 -0.18
CA GLU A 90 -23.49 0.45 -0.04
C GLU A 90 -22.03 0.24 -0.44
N CYS A 91 -21.11 0.72 0.39
CA CYS A 91 -19.74 0.17 0.41
C CYS A 91 -19.82 -1.21 1.09
N GLU A 92 -20.52 -2.14 0.43
CA GLU A 92 -20.56 -3.53 0.84
C GLU A 92 -19.14 -4.05 0.93
N SER A 93 -18.88 -4.74 2.03
CA SER A 93 -17.66 -5.40 2.46
C SER A 93 -16.99 -6.37 1.46
N HIS A 94 -17.46 -6.43 0.21
CA HIS A 94 -16.90 -7.27 -0.86
C HIS A 94 -15.61 -6.71 -1.49
N TRP A 95 -15.41 -5.39 -1.51
CA TRP A 95 -14.27 -4.81 -2.25
C TRP A 95 -12.90 -4.99 -1.57
N CYS A 96 -12.83 -5.49 -0.33
CA CYS A 96 -11.55 -5.83 0.31
C CYS A 96 -11.05 -7.24 -0.07
N GLU A 97 -11.91 -8.12 -0.58
CA GLU A 97 -11.49 -9.49 -0.96
C GLU A 97 -11.09 -9.63 -2.44
N GLU A 98 -11.47 -8.67 -3.32
CA GLU A 98 -11.27 -8.80 -4.77
C GLU A 98 -10.00 -8.12 -5.36
N LEU A 99 -9.10 -7.59 -4.53
CA LEU A 99 -7.80 -7.06 -4.99
C LEU A 99 -6.58 -7.90 -4.58
N LEU A 100 -6.79 -9.20 -4.34
CA LEU A 100 -5.74 -10.22 -4.29
C LEU A 100 -5.97 -11.31 -5.35
#